data_AF-A0A501Q0K6-F1
#
_entry.id   AF-A0A501Q0K6-F1
#
_cell.length_a   1.000
_cell.length_b   1.000
_cell.length_c   1.000
_cell.angle_alpha   90.00
_cell.angle_beta   90.00
_cell.angle_gamma   90.00
#
_symmetry.space_group_name_H-M   'P 1'
#
loop_
_entity.id
_entity.type
_entity.pdbx_description
1 polymer ?
#
loop_
_entity_poly.entity_id
_entity_poly.type
_entity_poly.pdbx_seq_one_letter_code
_entity_poly.pdbx_strand_id
1 'polypeptide(L)'
;MDYAQTYHIGNNQATRTKKTKTVVQTAQRVRPMDAKTQRCERGSKRQTQVSTCGNVANGFLKTSFLPRLKETQTVQACKETVKTESDFYQSLSKLAEHYKIKPIQTSQFEYPYNLALAIWDMEEKLKESVMNWQEIRLVQDSKRTYFISEEKYNTGTTLYYIPIEPLYQMLHDPKRKRNAQLLISVCSYLYHIADIPYFRQEDSYLYWMYEMHKEWVEQDDETDENIVYKLEFEKAEFIGDCIEQKIFNPMSLQVFAQRLNTFKRSDAFDHECWLTASNAFALLTEYPKASIFRNAPMPEQDPDSYEDDNETIGMEKYISFISHTKGWLYENLAESINNEFNEYAAMQEPTICKRFDKKVVTKNTLDFENRLFTLLDDMCSLLYNYKTTRK
;
A
#
# COMPACT_ATOMS: atom_id res chain seq x y z
N MET A 1 -51.74 -1.51 29.00
CA MET A 1 -51.81 -1.88 27.57
C MET A 1 -50.39 -2.11 27.14
N ASP A 2 -50.01 -3.39 27.08
CA ASP A 2 -48.69 -3.89 26.72
C ASP A 2 -48.54 -4.00 25.21
N TYR A 3 -47.40 -3.57 24.66
CA TYR A 3 -46.87 -4.11 23.41
C TYR A 3 -45.33 -4.14 23.46
N ALA A 4 -44.80 -5.31 23.81
CA ALA A 4 -43.42 -5.72 23.56
C ALA A 4 -43.42 -6.69 22.36
N GLN A 5 -42.54 -6.47 21.38
CA GLN A 5 -42.32 -7.40 20.26
C GLN A 5 -41.06 -8.23 20.52
N THR A 6 -41.25 -9.52 20.78
CA THR A 6 -40.20 -10.55 20.87
C THR A 6 -40.00 -11.23 19.53
N TYR A 7 -38.75 -11.29 19.06
CA TYR A 7 -38.32 -12.09 17.92
C TYR A 7 -38.11 -13.56 18.33
N HIS A 8 -38.75 -14.49 17.62
CA HIS A 8 -38.64 -15.93 17.90
C HIS A 8 -37.50 -16.59 17.11
N ILE A 9 -36.51 -17.10 17.85
CA ILE A 9 -35.44 -17.98 17.38
C ILE A 9 -36.04 -19.36 17.05
N GLY A 10 -36.01 -19.75 15.78
CA GLY A 10 -36.48 -21.04 15.30
C GLY A 10 -35.49 -22.17 15.56
N ASN A 11 -35.92 -23.15 16.36
CA ASN A 11 -35.24 -24.43 16.61
C ASN A 11 -35.21 -25.31 15.35
N ASN A 12 -34.04 -25.44 14.72
CA ASN A 12 -33.82 -26.44 13.66
C ASN A 12 -33.46 -27.80 14.28
N GLN A 13 -34.43 -28.71 14.35
CA GLN A 13 -34.19 -30.12 14.67
C GLN A 13 -33.69 -30.89 13.44
N ALA A 14 -32.59 -31.64 13.64
CA ALA A 14 -31.97 -32.47 12.61
C ALA A 14 -32.95 -33.55 12.10
N THR A 15 -33.29 -33.48 10.81
CA THR A 15 -34.18 -34.44 10.18
C THR A 15 -33.40 -35.59 9.52
N ARG A 16 -33.89 -36.78 9.82
CA ARG A 16 -33.40 -38.14 9.56
C ARG A 16 -32.94 -38.43 8.11
N THR A 17 -31.75 -39.03 8.00
CA THR A 17 -31.12 -39.54 6.77
C THR A 17 -31.99 -40.58 6.05
N LYS A 18 -32.20 -40.39 4.73
CA LYS A 18 -32.89 -41.36 3.86
C LYS A 18 -32.02 -42.61 3.67
N LYS A 19 -32.61 -43.78 3.92
CA LYS A 19 -32.02 -45.10 3.72
C LYS A 19 -31.87 -45.42 2.23
N THR A 20 -30.66 -45.80 1.83
CA THR A 20 -30.33 -46.36 0.51
C THR A 20 -31.00 -47.72 0.31
N LYS A 21 -31.62 -47.91 -0.86
CA LYS A 21 -32.26 -49.16 -1.27
C LYS A 21 -31.22 -50.15 -1.83
N THR A 22 -31.35 -51.39 -1.35
CA THR A 22 -31.06 -52.66 -2.03
C THR A 22 -29.61 -52.99 -2.39
N VAL A 23 -29.08 -53.92 -1.61
CA VAL A 23 -27.90 -54.76 -1.87
C VAL A 23 -28.11 -55.59 -3.13
N VAL A 24 -27.21 -55.44 -4.11
CA VAL A 24 -27.11 -56.33 -5.27
C VAL A 24 -26.33 -57.59 -4.87
N GLN A 25 -26.83 -58.73 -5.32
CA GLN A 25 -26.41 -60.07 -4.90
C GLN A 25 -24.99 -60.44 -5.36
N THR A 26 -24.36 -61.25 -4.51
CA THR A 26 -23.11 -61.98 -4.72
C THR A 26 -23.15 -62.80 -6.02
N ALA A 27 -22.15 -62.61 -6.88
CA ALA A 27 -22.01 -63.32 -8.14
C ALA A 27 -22.03 -64.85 -7.93
N GLN A 28 -22.91 -65.52 -8.67
CA GLN A 28 -23.03 -66.96 -8.74
C GLN A 28 -21.88 -67.61 -9.53
N ARG A 29 -21.42 -68.74 -8.96
CA ARG A 29 -20.90 -69.97 -9.60
C ARG A 29 -19.73 -69.84 -10.59
N VAL A 30 -18.56 -70.16 -10.05
CA VAL A 30 -17.43 -70.81 -10.70
C VAL A 30 -17.92 -72.04 -11.49
N ARG A 31 -17.56 -72.11 -12.78
CA ARG A 31 -17.83 -73.26 -13.66
C ARG A 31 -16.90 -74.43 -13.28
N PRO A 32 -17.40 -75.68 -13.12
CA PRO A 32 -16.53 -76.83 -12.92
C PRO A 32 -15.73 -77.11 -14.20
N MET A 33 -14.42 -77.27 -14.03
CA MET A 33 -13.46 -77.56 -15.10
C MET A 33 -13.34 -79.07 -15.24
N ASP A 34 -13.78 -79.61 -16.38
CA ASP A 34 -13.60 -81.00 -16.77
C ASP A 34 -12.19 -81.19 -17.36
N ALA A 35 -11.27 -81.74 -16.57
CA ALA A 35 -10.18 -82.63 -17.02
C ALA A 35 -9.25 -82.95 -15.85
N LYS A 36 -8.86 -84.23 -15.71
CA LYS A 36 -7.87 -84.70 -14.74
C LYS A 36 -6.48 -84.14 -15.06
N THR A 37 -5.89 -83.41 -14.13
CA THR A 37 -4.51 -82.90 -14.26
C THR A 37 -3.50 -84.04 -14.05
N GLN A 38 -2.75 -84.40 -15.10
CA GLN A 38 -1.49 -85.15 -14.98
C GLN A 38 -0.45 -84.28 -14.27
N ARG A 39 0.24 -84.86 -13.28
CA ARG A 39 1.31 -84.20 -12.51
C ARG A 39 2.51 -83.93 -13.41
N CYS A 40 2.92 -82.68 -13.56
CA CYS A 40 4.19 -82.28 -14.17
C CYS A 40 5.08 -81.57 -13.13
N GLU A 41 6.39 -81.79 -13.26
CA GLU A 41 7.47 -81.37 -12.35
C GLU A 41 7.53 -79.85 -12.06
N ARG A 42 8.12 -79.50 -10.91
CA ARG A 42 8.31 -78.12 -10.46
C ARG A 42 9.48 -77.46 -11.19
N GLY A 43 9.19 -76.47 -12.04
CA GLY A 43 10.15 -75.54 -12.63
C GLY A 43 10.25 -74.21 -11.86
N SER A 44 11.47 -73.76 -11.61
CA SER A 44 11.87 -72.59 -10.82
C SER A 44 11.87 -71.27 -11.61
N LYS A 45 10.81 -70.46 -11.55
CA LYS A 45 10.85 -69.02 -11.93
C LYS A 45 9.63 -68.27 -11.35
N ARG A 46 9.86 -67.22 -10.56
CA ARG A 46 8.81 -66.28 -10.08
C ARG A 46 8.31 -65.42 -11.24
N GLN A 47 7.01 -65.09 -11.25
CA GLN A 47 6.43 -64.10 -12.16
C GLN A 47 6.79 -62.67 -11.74
N THR A 48 7.06 -61.81 -12.73
CA THR A 48 7.37 -60.38 -12.56
C THR A 48 6.17 -59.63 -12.00
N GLN A 49 6.41 -58.79 -10.99
CA GLN A 49 5.37 -58.02 -10.31
C GLN A 49 4.88 -56.88 -11.23
N VAL A 50 3.60 -56.89 -11.58
CA VAL A 50 2.93 -55.77 -12.28
C VAL A 50 2.21 -54.95 -11.21
N SER A 51 2.63 -53.70 -11.00
CA SER A 51 1.92 -52.76 -10.13
C SER A 51 0.89 -51.95 -10.92
N THR A 52 -0.26 -51.71 -10.31
CA THR A 52 -1.33 -50.86 -10.86
C THR A 52 -0.85 -49.42 -11.06
N CYS A 53 -1.20 -48.81 -12.19
CA CYS A 53 -0.90 -47.41 -12.51
C CYS A 53 -1.49 -46.49 -11.42
N GLY A 54 -0.68 -45.57 -10.88
CA GLY A 54 -1.08 -44.66 -9.80
C GLY A 54 -2.25 -43.75 -10.19
N ASN A 55 -3.05 -43.36 -9.19
CA ASN A 55 -4.25 -42.54 -9.34
C ASN A 55 -4.04 -41.30 -10.24
N VAL A 56 -4.71 -41.30 -11.39
CA VAL A 56 -4.79 -40.19 -12.37
C VAL A 56 -5.46 -38.93 -11.80
N ALA A 57 -6.13 -39.04 -10.65
CA ALA A 57 -6.93 -37.98 -10.04
C ALA A 57 -6.16 -36.69 -9.66
N ASN A 58 -4.83 -36.76 -9.50
CA ASN A 58 -4.01 -35.57 -9.19
C ASN A 58 -3.58 -34.77 -10.43
N GLY A 59 -3.96 -35.18 -11.64
CA GLY A 59 -3.61 -34.48 -12.88
C GLY A 59 -4.15 -33.05 -12.93
N PHE A 60 -5.39 -32.84 -12.47
CA PHE A 60 -6.04 -31.53 -12.47
C PHE A 60 -5.34 -30.49 -11.57
N LEU A 61 -4.73 -30.93 -10.45
CA LEU A 61 -3.98 -30.06 -9.55
C LEU A 61 -2.58 -29.68 -10.10
N LYS A 62 -2.14 -30.34 -11.18
CA LYS A 62 -0.87 -30.05 -11.87
C LYS A 62 -1.06 -29.32 -13.19
N THR A 63 -2.30 -29.10 -13.64
CA THR A 63 -2.61 -28.41 -14.89
C THR A 63 -2.91 -26.94 -14.61
N SER A 64 -2.06 -26.04 -15.11
CA SER A 64 -2.38 -24.62 -15.24
C SER A 64 -3.23 -24.39 -16.50
N PHE A 65 -4.35 -23.70 -16.36
CA PHE A 65 -5.19 -23.31 -17.49
C PHE A 65 -4.78 -21.92 -17.98
N LEU A 66 -4.82 -21.70 -19.30
CA LEU A 66 -4.59 -20.37 -19.87
C LEU A 66 -5.74 -19.42 -19.48
N PRO A 67 -5.47 -18.12 -19.28
CA PRO A 67 -6.50 -17.14 -18.95
C PRO A 67 -7.61 -17.12 -20.01
N ARG A 68 -8.87 -17.15 -19.58
CA ARG A 68 -10.03 -17.20 -20.48
C ARG A 68 -10.76 -15.86 -20.50
N LEU A 69 -10.70 -15.14 -21.63
CA LEU A 69 -11.50 -13.94 -21.86
C LEU A 69 -12.90 -14.33 -22.38
N LYS A 70 -13.96 -13.60 -21.98
CA LYS A 70 -15.33 -13.85 -22.44
C LYS A 70 -15.53 -13.28 -23.86
N GLU A 71 -15.84 -14.12 -24.84
CA GLU A 71 -16.06 -13.70 -26.23
C GLU A 71 -17.40 -12.96 -26.40
N THR A 72 -17.38 -11.79 -27.04
CA THR A 72 -18.58 -11.10 -27.56
C THR A 72 -18.71 -11.38 -29.06
N GLN A 73 -19.85 -11.94 -29.47
CA GLN A 73 -20.14 -12.27 -30.88
C GLN A 73 -20.37 -10.99 -31.70
N THR A 74 -19.66 -10.81 -32.83
CA THR A 74 -20.19 -10.27 -34.12
C THR A 74 -19.09 -10.10 -35.19
N VAL A 75 -19.44 -10.40 -36.44
CA VAL A 75 -18.54 -10.48 -37.62
C VAL A 75 -18.11 -9.10 -38.16
N GLN A 76 -18.74 -8.01 -37.72
CA GLN A 76 -18.25 -6.64 -37.98
C GLN A 76 -17.00 -6.31 -37.14
N ALA A 77 -16.74 -7.08 -36.08
CA ALA A 77 -15.58 -6.96 -35.22
C ALA A 77 -14.26 -7.33 -35.92
N CYS A 78 -14.23 -8.15 -36.97
CA CYS A 78 -12.96 -8.68 -37.51
C CYS A 78 -11.96 -7.61 -38.03
N LYS A 79 -12.43 -6.45 -38.53
CA LYS A 79 -11.52 -5.36 -38.93
C LYS A 79 -11.07 -4.51 -37.73
N GLU A 80 -11.97 -4.33 -36.78
CA GLU A 80 -11.68 -3.62 -35.53
C GLU A 80 -10.73 -4.45 -34.66
N THR A 81 -10.88 -5.77 -34.59
CA THR A 81 -10.00 -6.69 -33.86
C THR A 81 -8.58 -6.68 -34.43
N VAL A 82 -8.40 -6.73 -35.75
CA VAL A 82 -7.05 -6.67 -36.36
C VAL A 82 -6.35 -5.34 -36.05
N LYS A 83 -7.09 -4.23 -36.07
CA LYS A 83 -6.54 -2.92 -35.71
C LYS A 83 -6.22 -2.85 -34.21
N THR A 84 -7.10 -3.36 -33.36
CA THR A 84 -6.93 -3.46 -31.91
C THR A 84 -5.72 -4.32 -31.54
N GLU A 85 -5.54 -5.48 -32.18
CA GLU A 85 -4.37 -6.34 -32.01
C GLU A 85 -3.09 -5.65 -32.47
N SER A 86 -3.10 -4.99 -33.63
CA SER A 86 -1.94 -4.25 -34.12
C SER A 86 -1.55 -3.09 -33.19
N ASP A 87 -2.53 -2.32 -32.71
CA ASP A 87 -2.30 -1.22 -31.77
C ASP A 87 -1.80 -1.76 -30.41
N PHE A 88 -2.35 -2.89 -29.96
CA PHE A 88 -1.91 -3.61 -28.76
C PHE A 88 -0.43 -3.99 -28.84
N TYR A 89 0.01 -4.72 -29.88
CA TYR A 89 1.41 -5.16 -29.98
C TYR A 89 2.37 -3.98 -30.17
N GLN A 90 1.93 -2.92 -30.84
CA GLN A 90 2.71 -1.69 -30.94
C GLN A 90 2.91 -1.03 -29.57
N SER A 91 1.86 -0.97 -28.75
CA SER A 91 1.94 -0.44 -27.38
C SER A 91 2.77 -1.35 -26.47
N LEU A 92 2.59 -2.66 -26.57
CA LEU A 92 3.35 -3.68 -25.85
C LEU A 92 4.86 -3.55 -26.12
N SER A 93 5.25 -3.40 -27.39
CA SER A 93 6.66 -3.24 -27.77
C SER A 93 7.30 -2.01 -27.12
N LYS A 94 6.54 -0.92 -26.95
CA LYS A 94 7.02 0.30 -26.31
C LYS A 94 7.14 0.17 -24.81
N LEU A 95 6.16 -0.49 -24.19
CA LEU A 95 6.20 -0.81 -22.77
C LEU A 95 7.41 -1.69 -22.47
N ALA A 96 7.61 -2.75 -23.26
CA ALA A 96 8.76 -3.64 -23.20
C ALA A 96 10.10 -2.87 -23.38
N GLU A 97 10.20 -1.98 -24.37
CA GLU A 97 11.41 -1.18 -24.61
C GLU A 97 11.72 -0.25 -23.44
N HIS A 98 10.71 0.44 -22.90
CA HIS A 98 10.86 1.39 -21.80
C HIS A 98 11.39 0.74 -20.52
N TYR A 99 10.81 -0.42 -20.14
CA TYR A 99 11.24 -1.18 -18.97
C TYR A 99 12.39 -2.17 -19.26
N LYS A 100 12.84 -2.25 -20.52
CA LYS A 100 13.87 -3.20 -20.99
C LYS A 100 13.52 -4.67 -20.71
N ILE A 101 12.23 -4.99 -20.81
CA ILE A 101 11.68 -6.34 -20.60
C ILE A 101 11.51 -7.01 -21.95
N LYS A 102 11.82 -8.31 -22.05
CA LYS A 102 11.57 -9.10 -23.25
C LYS A 102 10.24 -9.86 -23.13
N PRO A 103 9.17 -9.47 -23.82
CA PRO A 103 7.90 -10.19 -23.79
C PRO A 103 8.02 -11.56 -24.48
N ILE A 104 7.18 -12.51 -24.08
CA ILE A 104 7.00 -13.77 -24.80
C ILE A 104 6.31 -13.48 -26.14
N GLN A 105 6.65 -14.26 -27.16
CA GLN A 105 5.96 -14.18 -28.44
C GLN A 105 4.59 -14.87 -28.35
N THR A 106 3.52 -14.08 -28.28
CA THR A 106 2.14 -14.59 -28.17
C THR A 106 1.34 -14.50 -29.46
N SER A 107 1.90 -13.92 -30.52
CA SER A 107 1.25 -13.74 -31.83
C SER A 107 0.87 -15.05 -32.53
N GLN A 108 1.31 -16.19 -32.02
CA GLN A 108 0.98 -17.53 -32.53
C GLN A 108 -0.37 -18.04 -32.01
N PHE A 109 -0.91 -17.44 -30.95
CA PHE A 109 -2.21 -17.80 -30.39
C PHE A 109 -3.34 -17.00 -31.06
N GLU A 110 -4.56 -17.52 -31.00
CA GLU A 110 -5.74 -16.84 -31.54
C GLU A 110 -6.25 -15.76 -30.57
N TYR A 111 -6.87 -14.72 -31.11
CA TYR A 111 -7.57 -13.71 -30.31
C TYR A 111 -8.75 -14.34 -29.55
N PRO A 112 -8.99 -13.98 -28.28
CA PRO A 112 -8.28 -12.99 -27.45
C PRO A 112 -7.13 -13.56 -26.60
N TYR A 113 -6.81 -14.85 -26.75
CA TYR A 113 -5.81 -15.54 -25.91
C TYR A 113 -4.40 -14.98 -26.09
N ASN A 114 -4.05 -14.58 -27.30
CA ASN A 114 -2.77 -13.94 -27.60
C ASN A 114 -2.52 -12.67 -26.77
N LEU A 115 -3.56 -11.85 -26.58
CA LEU A 115 -3.52 -10.64 -25.75
C LEU A 115 -3.46 -10.99 -24.27
N ALA A 116 -4.32 -11.89 -23.81
CA ALA A 116 -4.38 -12.27 -22.40
C ALA A 116 -3.04 -12.86 -21.91
N LEU A 117 -2.39 -13.69 -22.72
CA LEU A 117 -1.07 -14.25 -22.40
C LEU A 117 0.04 -13.19 -22.41
N ALA A 118 -0.03 -12.20 -23.31
CA ALA A 118 0.94 -11.12 -23.35
C ALA A 118 0.79 -10.19 -22.14
N ILE A 119 -0.44 -9.88 -21.72
CA ILE A 119 -0.71 -9.08 -20.52
C ILE A 119 -0.17 -9.81 -19.29
N TRP A 120 -0.55 -11.09 -19.11
CA TRP A 120 -0.11 -11.89 -17.98
C TRP A 120 1.43 -11.99 -17.89
N ASP A 121 2.12 -12.28 -19.00
CA ASP A 121 3.58 -12.34 -19.04
C ASP A 121 4.24 -11.00 -18.68
N MET A 122 3.65 -9.89 -19.15
CA MET A 122 4.17 -8.56 -18.82
C MET A 122 3.93 -8.18 -17.37
N GLU A 123 2.76 -8.48 -16.81
CA GLU A 123 2.45 -8.23 -15.40
C GLU A 123 3.43 -8.95 -14.47
N GLU A 124 3.70 -10.25 -14.72
CA GLU A 124 4.68 -11.00 -13.91
C GLU A 124 6.07 -10.37 -13.97
N LYS A 125 6.54 -10.01 -15.18
CA LYS A 125 7.87 -9.43 -15.35
C LYS A 125 7.98 -8.02 -14.79
N LEU A 126 6.94 -7.20 -14.93
CA LEU A 126 6.91 -5.85 -14.37
C LEU A 126 6.93 -5.90 -12.85
N LYS A 127 6.11 -6.77 -12.25
CA LYS A 127 6.08 -6.98 -10.80
C LYS A 127 7.43 -7.37 -10.22
N GLU A 128 8.23 -8.14 -10.96
CA GLU A 128 9.58 -8.55 -10.53
C GLU A 128 10.66 -7.47 -10.74
N SER A 129 10.50 -6.60 -11.74
CA SER A 129 11.58 -5.71 -12.21
C SER A 129 11.39 -4.23 -11.89
N VAL A 130 10.15 -3.79 -11.66
CA VAL A 130 9.80 -2.38 -11.47
C VAL A 130 9.37 -2.16 -10.02
N MET A 131 10.14 -1.34 -9.30
CA MET A 131 9.77 -0.89 -7.96
C MET A 131 8.48 -0.05 -8.03
N ASN A 132 7.57 -0.25 -7.06
CA ASN A 132 6.27 0.44 -6.96
C ASN A 132 5.32 0.15 -8.12
N TRP A 133 5.53 -0.95 -8.86
CA TRP A 133 4.57 -1.34 -9.89
C TRP A 133 3.24 -1.77 -9.26
N GLN A 134 2.14 -1.19 -9.76
CA GLN A 134 0.79 -1.49 -9.30
C GLN A 134 0.05 -2.36 -10.32
N GLU A 135 -0.14 -1.84 -11.53
CA GLU A 135 -0.88 -2.52 -12.58
C GLU A 135 -0.56 -1.98 -13.98
N ILE A 136 -1.03 -2.70 -15.01
CA ILE A 136 -1.14 -2.19 -16.37
C ILE A 136 -2.59 -2.24 -16.82
N ARG A 137 -3.10 -1.13 -17.35
CA ARG A 137 -4.44 -1.01 -17.92
C ARG A 137 -4.38 -0.93 -19.43
N LEU A 138 -5.20 -1.72 -20.11
CA LEU A 138 -5.39 -1.59 -21.56
C LEU A 138 -6.57 -0.64 -21.82
N VAL A 139 -6.28 0.54 -22.34
CA VAL A 139 -7.29 1.58 -22.61
C VAL A 139 -7.54 1.67 -24.11
N GLN A 140 -8.81 1.72 -24.48
CA GLN A 140 -9.24 1.97 -25.84
C GLN A 140 -9.88 3.36 -25.93
N ASP A 141 -9.15 4.31 -26.52
CA ASP A 141 -9.75 5.56 -26.99
C ASP A 141 -10.47 5.30 -28.32
N SER A 142 -11.43 6.15 -28.67
CA SER A 142 -12.26 6.17 -29.89
C SER A 142 -11.55 5.82 -31.21
N LYS A 143 -10.21 5.87 -31.26
CA LYS A 143 -9.42 5.55 -32.44
C LYS A 143 -8.31 4.52 -32.23
N ARG A 144 -7.91 4.18 -30.99
CA ARG A 144 -6.68 3.39 -30.71
C ARG A 144 -6.70 2.69 -29.36
N THR A 145 -5.98 1.58 -29.29
CA THR A 145 -5.75 0.81 -28.06
C THR A 145 -4.31 0.97 -27.58
N TYR A 146 -4.10 1.24 -26.29
CA TYR A 146 -2.76 1.42 -25.71
C TYR A 146 -2.72 1.05 -24.23
N PHE A 147 -1.52 0.75 -23.74
CA PHE A 147 -1.27 0.49 -22.33
C PHE A 147 -1.05 1.78 -21.53
N ILE A 148 -1.56 1.78 -20.31
CA ILE A 148 -1.16 2.67 -19.23
C ILE A 148 -0.51 1.80 -18.16
N SER A 149 0.73 2.07 -17.79
CA SER A 149 1.34 1.47 -16.60
C SER A 149 1.18 2.43 -15.43
N GLU A 150 0.71 1.90 -14.32
CA GLU A 150 0.57 2.63 -13.07
C GLU A 150 1.67 2.21 -12.09
N GLU A 151 2.35 3.20 -11.53
CA GLU A 151 3.32 3.03 -10.45
C GLU A 151 2.79 3.79 -9.23
N LYS A 152 2.62 3.10 -8.10
CA LYS A 152 2.03 3.64 -6.87
C LYS A 152 2.93 3.32 -5.67
N TYR A 153 3.27 4.33 -4.87
CA TYR A 153 3.97 4.12 -3.61
C TYR A 153 2.98 3.61 -2.56
N ASN A 154 3.23 2.45 -1.97
CA ASN A 154 2.35 1.86 -0.96
C ASN A 154 2.77 2.34 0.45
N THR A 155 1.96 3.19 1.04
CA THR A 155 2.06 3.70 2.42
C THR A 155 1.38 2.78 3.45
N GLY A 156 0.59 1.82 2.98
CA GLY A 156 -0.16 0.89 3.81
C GLY A 156 -1.25 1.62 4.59
N THR A 157 -1.18 1.51 5.91
CA THR A 157 -2.05 2.23 6.86
C THR A 157 -1.22 3.09 7.82
N THR A 158 -0.04 3.54 7.37
CA THR A 158 0.94 4.23 8.22
C THR A 158 0.59 5.71 8.34
N LEU A 159 0.52 6.21 9.57
CA LEU A 159 0.41 7.65 9.84
C LEU A 159 1.82 8.24 9.96
N TYR A 160 2.17 9.13 9.05
CA TYR A 160 3.46 9.82 9.05
C TYR A 160 3.36 11.10 9.88
N TYR A 161 3.11 10.94 11.19
CA TYR A 161 3.03 12.03 12.15
C TYR A 161 4.38 12.27 12.83
N ILE A 162 5.01 13.41 12.52
CA ILE A 162 6.35 13.78 13.01
C ILE A 162 6.21 14.48 14.39
N PRO A 163 6.62 13.85 15.51
CA PRO A 163 6.43 14.47 16.83
C PRO A 163 7.45 15.56 17.11
N ILE A 164 7.00 16.76 17.44
CA ILE A 164 7.87 17.91 17.69
C ILE A 164 8.36 18.06 19.14
N GLU A 165 7.65 17.49 20.13
CA GLU A 165 8.04 17.60 21.54
C GLU A 165 9.47 17.13 21.82
N PRO A 166 9.96 16.00 21.26
CA PRO A 166 11.36 15.59 21.43
C PRO A 166 12.36 16.65 20.97
N LEU A 167 12.09 17.38 19.88
CA LEU A 167 12.95 18.47 19.41
C LEU A 167 13.04 19.60 20.44
N TYR A 168 11.90 19.97 21.03
CA TYR A 168 11.85 20.97 22.10
C TYR A 168 12.70 20.54 23.30
N GLN A 169 12.62 19.27 23.69
CA GLN A 169 13.42 18.73 24.78
C GLN A 169 14.92 18.68 24.46
N MET A 170 15.29 18.32 23.22
CA MET A 170 16.68 18.32 22.77
C MET A 170 17.29 19.72 22.78
N LEU A 171 16.51 20.76 22.45
CA LEU A 171 16.96 22.15 22.51
C LEU A 171 17.32 22.61 23.93
N HIS A 172 16.64 22.07 24.93
CA HIS A 172 16.84 22.34 26.36
C HIS A 172 17.87 21.41 27.01
N ASP A 173 18.35 20.39 26.29
CA ASP A 173 19.44 19.53 26.73
C ASP A 173 20.78 20.04 26.15
N PRO A 174 21.72 20.53 26.99
CA PRO A 174 23.01 21.02 26.51
C PRO A 174 23.81 20.00 25.69
N LYS A 175 23.63 18.69 25.94
CA LYS A 175 24.31 17.63 25.19
C LYS A 175 23.72 17.43 23.80
N ARG A 176 22.41 17.65 23.64
CA ARG A 176 21.65 17.32 22.42
C ARG A 176 21.17 18.53 21.64
N LYS A 177 21.45 19.74 22.13
CA LYS A 177 21.09 21.01 21.48
C LYS A 177 21.59 21.12 20.04
N ARG A 178 22.80 20.61 19.75
CA ARG A 178 23.35 20.61 18.38
C ARG A 178 22.57 19.68 17.46
N ASN A 179 22.18 18.50 17.94
CA ASN A 179 21.34 17.55 17.21
C ASN A 179 19.98 18.21 16.90
N ALA A 180 19.38 18.87 17.90
CA ALA A 180 18.13 19.59 17.72
C ALA A 180 18.23 20.66 16.63
N GLN A 181 19.30 21.45 16.63
CA GLN A 181 19.53 22.48 15.61
C GLN A 181 19.70 21.90 14.20
N LEU A 182 20.31 20.72 14.08
CA LEU A 182 20.45 20.02 12.81
C LEU A 182 19.10 19.47 12.35
N LEU A 183 18.35 18.81 13.23
CA LEU A 183 17.02 18.27 12.91
C LEU A 183 15.99 19.38 12.63
N ILE A 184 16.10 20.56 13.24
CA ILE A 184 15.29 21.73 12.87
C ILE A 184 15.54 22.13 11.42
N SER A 185 16.78 22.03 10.91
CA SER A 185 17.03 22.28 9.49
C SER A 185 16.36 21.23 8.59
N VAL A 186 16.27 19.97 9.05
CA VAL A 186 15.48 18.92 8.37
C VAL A 186 14.00 19.27 8.39
N CYS A 187 13.44 19.60 9.55
CA CYS A 187 12.04 19.99 9.68
C CYS A 187 11.72 21.25 8.86
N SER A 188 12.62 22.23 8.78
CA SER A 188 12.47 23.39 7.88
C SER A 188 12.38 22.98 6.42
N TYR A 189 13.14 21.96 5.99
CA TYR A 189 13.02 21.42 4.64
C TYR A 189 11.66 20.75 4.42
N LEU A 190 11.26 19.91 5.38
CA LEU A 190 9.98 19.20 5.36
C LEU A 190 8.79 20.17 5.33
N TYR A 191 8.87 21.26 6.09
CA TYR A 191 7.84 22.29 6.17
C TYR A 191 7.77 23.17 4.90
N HIS A 192 8.89 23.75 4.46
CA HIS A 192 8.87 24.76 3.39
C HIS A 192 8.93 24.20 1.97
N ILE A 193 9.60 23.06 1.77
CA ILE A 193 9.89 22.54 0.43
C ILE A 193 9.12 21.26 0.16
N ALA A 194 9.17 20.29 1.09
CA ALA A 194 8.36 19.09 0.98
C ALA A 194 6.87 19.35 1.26
N ASP A 195 6.55 20.53 1.82
CA ASP A 195 5.19 21.04 2.00
C ASP A 195 4.35 20.19 2.97
N ILE A 196 4.97 19.70 4.05
CA ILE A 196 4.28 18.89 5.06
C ILE A 196 3.50 19.80 6.01
N PRO A 197 2.17 19.59 6.18
CA PRO A 197 1.33 20.37 7.07
C PRO A 197 1.78 20.33 8.52
N TYR A 198 1.56 21.41 9.24
CA TYR A 198 1.89 21.54 10.66
C TYR A 198 0.62 21.73 11.49
N PHE A 199 0.41 20.93 12.55
CA PHE A 199 -0.84 20.92 13.34
C PHE A 199 -1.26 22.26 13.99
N ARG A 200 -0.43 23.31 13.95
CA ARG A 200 -0.77 24.66 14.42
C ARG A 200 -1.27 25.58 13.31
N GLN A 201 -1.27 25.13 12.05
CA GLN A 201 -1.78 25.87 10.90
C GLN A 201 -3.27 25.61 10.71
N GLU A 202 -4.08 26.67 10.61
CA GLU A 202 -5.55 26.61 10.52
C GLU A 202 -6.07 25.83 9.30
N ASP A 203 -5.27 25.71 8.25
CA ASP A 203 -5.58 24.96 7.03
C ASP A 203 -5.19 23.47 7.10
N SER A 204 -4.56 23.03 8.19
CA SER A 204 -4.16 21.64 8.38
C SER A 204 -5.26 20.79 9.00
N TYR A 205 -5.36 19.52 8.58
CA TYR A 205 -6.30 18.56 9.17
C TYR A 205 -6.11 18.39 10.68
N LEU A 206 -4.86 18.25 11.14
CA LEU A 206 -4.59 18.06 12.56
C LEU A 206 -4.97 19.29 13.39
N TYR A 207 -4.86 20.51 12.88
CA TYR A 207 -5.32 21.68 13.62
C TYR A 207 -6.79 21.56 14.04
N TRP A 208 -7.66 21.18 13.09
CA TRP A 208 -9.08 20.96 13.36
C TRP A 208 -9.33 19.83 14.36
N MET A 209 -8.54 18.76 14.29
CA MET A 209 -8.61 17.68 15.29
C MET A 209 -8.27 18.18 16.69
N TYR A 210 -7.21 18.98 16.84
CA TYR A 210 -6.86 19.55 18.15
C TYR A 210 -7.93 20.52 18.66
N GLU A 211 -8.44 21.42 17.80
CA GLU A 211 -9.48 22.38 18.20
C GLU A 211 -10.78 21.67 18.60
N MET A 212 -11.24 20.68 17.84
CA MET A 212 -12.43 19.90 18.17
C MET A 212 -12.30 19.24 19.56
N HIS A 213 -11.17 18.58 19.84
CA HIS A 213 -10.97 17.95 21.14
C HIS A 213 -10.82 18.97 22.28
N LYS A 214 -10.24 20.15 22.00
CA LYS A 214 -10.13 21.23 22.98
C LYS A 214 -11.51 21.77 23.36
N GLU A 215 -12.38 22.01 22.39
CA GLU A 215 -13.76 22.44 22.62
C GLU A 215 -14.53 21.44 23.49
N TRP A 216 -14.35 20.12 23.28
CA TRP A 216 -14.99 19.10 24.12
C TRP A 216 -14.55 19.18 25.58
N VAL A 217 -13.25 19.37 25.83
CA VAL A 217 -12.70 19.50 27.20
C VAL A 217 -13.14 20.81 27.86
N GLU A 218 -13.37 21.88 27.09
CA GLU A 218 -13.85 23.15 27.62
C GLU A 218 -15.33 23.13 28.02
N GLN A 219 -16.15 22.27 27.40
CA GLN A 219 -17.58 22.13 27.68
C GLN A 219 -17.90 21.24 28.88
N ASP A 220 -16.98 20.36 29.27
CA ASP A 220 -17.16 19.50 30.44
C ASP A 220 -17.01 20.27 31.77
N ASP A 221 -17.71 19.80 32.81
CA ASP A 221 -17.63 20.36 34.16
C ASP A 221 -16.17 20.37 34.68
N GLU A 222 -15.77 21.43 35.38
CA GLU A 222 -14.41 21.52 35.92
C GLU A 222 -14.16 20.45 36.99
N THR A 223 -13.47 19.38 36.59
CA THR A 223 -12.97 18.29 37.44
C THR A 223 -11.45 18.32 37.50
N ASP A 224 -10.85 17.66 38.51
CA ASP A 224 -9.40 17.54 38.63
C ASP A 224 -8.75 16.89 37.38
N GLU A 225 -9.48 15.98 36.71
CA GLU A 225 -9.05 15.33 35.47
C GLU A 225 -9.06 16.32 34.29
N ASN A 226 -10.12 17.13 34.15
CA ASN A 226 -10.23 18.14 33.09
C ASN A 226 -9.14 19.21 33.19
N ILE A 227 -8.67 19.54 34.39
CA ILE A 227 -7.53 20.44 34.57
C ILE A 227 -6.26 19.85 33.95
N VAL A 228 -5.99 18.55 34.14
CA VAL A 228 -4.82 17.88 33.55
C VAL A 228 -4.91 17.87 32.02
N TYR A 229 -6.11 17.62 31.47
CA TYR A 229 -6.32 17.63 30.02
C TYR A 229 -6.09 19.01 29.42
N LYS A 230 -6.62 20.07 30.04
CA LYS A 230 -6.37 21.46 29.63
C LYS A 230 -4.86 21.78 29.62
N LEU A 231 -4.12 21.33 30.64
CA LEU A 231 -2.66 21.50 30.69
C LEU A 231 -1.92 20.76 29.56
N GLU A 232 -2.39 19.59 29.11
CA GLU A 232 -1.79 18.91 27.95
C GLU A 232 -1.96 19.72 26.66
N PHE A 233 -3.14 20.34 26.46
CA PHE A 233 -3.36 21.27 25.34
C PHE A 233 -2.45 22.48 25.42
N GLU A 234 -2.45 23.21 26.54
CA GLU A 234 -1.59 24.40 26.72
C GLU A 234 -0.12 24.08 26.45
N LYS A 235 0.34 22.92 26.92
CA LYS A 235 1.69 22.44 26.66
C LYS A 235 1.93 22.14 25.16
N ALA A 236 0.99 21.48 24.49
CA ALA A 236 1.08 21.16 23.08
C ALA A 236 1.13 22.43 22.22
N GLU A 237 0.29 23.42 22.51
CA GLU A 237 0.25 24.72 21.85
C GLU A 237 1.56 25.48 22.06
N PHE A 238 1.99 25.63 23.32
CA PHE A 238 3.21 26.35 23.65
C PHE A 238 4.44 25.75 22.96
N ILE A 239 4.58 24.42 23.00
CA ILE A 239 5.70 23.72 22.35
C ILE A 239 5.58 23.82 20.83
N GLY A 240 4.37 23.69 20.28
CA GLY A 240 4.04 23.91 18.87
C GLY A 240 4.55 25.24 18.37
N ASP A 241 4.05 26.32 18.96
CA ASP A 241 4.37 27.68 18.54
C ASP A 241 5.89 27.96 18.68
N CYS A 242 6.52 27.46 19.75
CA CYS A 242 7.97 27.61 19.95
C CYS A 242 8.82 26.92 18.88
N ILE A 243 8.40 25.74 18.43
CA ILE A 243 9.14 24.95 17.43
C ILE A 243 8.84 25.46 16.04
N GLU A 244 7.59 25.78 15.73
CA GLU A 244 7.19 26.33 14.44
C GLU A 244 7.97 27.60 14.12
N GLN A 245 8.12 28.53 15.08
CA GLN A 245 8.94 29.74 14.87
C GLN A 245 10.38 29.46 14.42
N LYS A 246 10.97 28.32 14.83
CA LYS A 246 12.32 27.91 14.42
C LYS A 246 12.35 27.22 13.07
N ILE A 247 11.32 26.42 12.78
CA ILE A 247 11.14 25.70 11.51
C ILE A 247 10.81 26.69 10.39
N PHE A 248 9.89 27.62 10.66
CA PHE A 248 9.43 28.67 9.76
C PHE A 248 10.57 29.62 9.35
N ASN A 249 11.57 29.82 10.21
CA ASN A 249 12.67 30.73 9.91
C ASN A 249 13.52 30.23 8.71
N PRO A 250 13.56 30.97 7.58
CA PRO A 250 14.27 30.55 6.37
C PRO A 250 15.79 30.45 6.57
N MET A 251 16.34 31.10 7.60
CA MET A 251 17.76 30.97 7.96
C MET A 251 18.13 29.51 8.25
N SER A 252 17.22 28.70 8.79
CA SER A 252 17.46 27.28 9.10
C SER A 252 17.85 26.46 7.86
N LEU A 253 17.31 26.82 6.68
CA LEU A 253 17.69 26.22 5.40
C LEU A 253 19.01 26.77 4.87
N GLN A 254 19.23 28.08 4.98
CA GLN A 254 20.47 28.73 4.50
C GLN A 254 21.72 28.19 5.19
N VAL A 255 21.63 27.93 6.50
CA VAL A 255 22.77 27.39 7.29
C VAL A 255 22.81 25.87 7.32
N PHE A 256 21.90 25.17 6.62
CA PHE A 256 21.76 23.71 6.73
C PHE A 256 23.04 23.00 6.30
N ALA A 257 23.59 23.33 5.12
CA ALA A 257 24.84 22.75 4.62
C ALA A 257 26.00 22.96 5.61
N GLN A 258 26.10 24.16 6.20
CA GLN A 258 27.14 24.48 7.18
C GLN A 258 26.97 23.66 8.47
N ARG A 259 25.74 23.53 8.99
CA ARG A 259 25.44 22.71 10.17
C ARG A 259 25.81 21.26 9.91
N LEU A 260 25.43 20.71 8.76
CA LEU A 260 25.72 19.32 8.39
C LEU A 260 27.24 19.04 8.32
N ASN A 261 28.00 19.94 7.70
CA ASN A 261 29.45 19.79 7.53
C ASN A 261 30.25 19.96 8.84
N THR A 262 29.75 20.77 9.76
CA THR A 262 30.42 21.04 11.05
C THR A 262 29.97 20.14 12.18
N PHE A 263 28.98 19.27 11.93
CA PHE A 263 28.39 18.40 12.93
C PHE A 263 29.38 17.34 13.41
N LYS A 264 29.63 17.30 14.72
CA LYS A 264 30.51 16.31 15.34
C LYS A 264 29.67 15.14 15.85
N ARG A 265 30.02 13.94 15.41
CA ARG A 265 29.36 12.69 15.77
C ARG A 265 30.12 12.06 16.94
N SER A 266 29.51 12.00 18.11
CA SER A 266 30.16 11.47 19.32
C SER A 266 29.61 10.11 19.72
N ASP A 267 28.33 9.82 19.41
CA ASP A 267 27.68 8.54 19.69
C ASP A 267 26.79 8.07 18.53
N ALA A 268 26.13 6.92 18.72
CA ALA A 268 25.25 6.31 17.73
C ALA A 268 24.06 7.22 17.38
N PHE A 269 23.45 7.87 18.38
CA PHE A 269 22.32 8.78 18.16
C PHE A 269 22.73 10.02 17.35
N ASP A 270 23.92 10.58 17.61
CA ASP A 270 24.49 11.65 16.80
C ASP A 270 24.70 11.20 15.35
N HIS A 271 25.12 9.95 15.14
CA HIS A 271 25.32 9.39 13.82
C HIS A 271 23.99 9.26 13.06
N GLU A 272 22.95 8.74 13.71
CA GLU A 272 21.61 8.64 13.13
C GLU A 272 21.05 10.03 12.78
N CYS A 273 21.14 11.01 13.70
CA CYS A 273 20.75 12.40 13.43
C CYS A 273 21.47 12.98 12.21
N TRP A 274 22.78 12.71 12.08
CA TRP A 274 23.58 13.18 10.95
C TRP A 274 23.18 12.48 9.65
N LEU A 275 22.92 11.17 9.67
CA LEU A 275 22.51 10.39 8.51
C LEU A 275 21.17 10.89 7.97
N THR A 276 20.17 11.03 8.83
CA THR A 276 18.84 11.55 8.48
C THR A 276 18.95 12.97 7.91
N ALA A 277 19.76 13.83 8.53
CA ALA A 277 20.00 15.17 8.02
C ALA A 277 20.74 15.19 6.66
N SER A 278 21.67 14.26 6.44
CA SER A 278 22.36 14.09 5.16
C SER A 278 21.41 13.63 4.06
N ASN A 279 20.52 12.67 4.35
CA ASN A 279 19.52 12.18 3.41
C ASN A 279 18.53 13.29 3.03
N ALA A 280 18.08 14.09 4.01
CA ALA A 280 17.24 15.26 3.77
C ALA A 280 17.95 16.31 2.91
N PHE A 281 19.23 16.59 3.18
CA PHE A 281 19.99 17.56 2.41
C PHE A 281 20.23 17.11 0.97
N ALA A 282 20.44 15.81 0.75
CA ALA A 282 20.52 15.22 -0.59
C ALA A 282 19.19 15.40 -1.36
N LEU A 283 18.06 15.13 -0.71
CA LEU A 283 16.73 15.38 -1.30
C LEU A 283 16.50 16.85 -1.64
N LEU A 284 16.83 17.77 -0.73
CA LEU A 284 16.76 19.21 -0.98
C LEU A 284 17.62 19.65 -2.18
N THR A 285 18.79 19.03 -2.36
CA THR A 285 19.73 19.38 -3.44
C THR A 285 19.27 18.82 -4.79
N GLU A 286 18.81 17.57 -4.82
CA GLU A 286 18.37 16.89 -6.04
C GLU A 286 16.96 17.31 -6.48
N TYR A 287 16.08 17.60 -5.53
CA TYR A 287 14.67 17.93 -5.73
C TYR A 287 14.26 19.23 -5.01
N PRO A 288 14.84 20.40 -5.34
CA PRO A 288 14.70 21.64 -4.58
C PRO A 288 13.29 22.28 -4.61
N LYS A 289 12.36 21.72 -5.39
CA LYS A 289 10.98 22.22 -5.56
C LYS A 289 9.94 21.10 -5.48
N ALA A 290 10.34 19.90 -5.08
CA ALA A 290 9.41 18.79 -4.99
C ALA A 290 8.66 18.83 -3.66
N SER A 291 7.35 18.99 -3.75
CA SER A 291 6.41 18.78 -2.65
C SER A 291 6.03 17.30 -2.58
N ILE A 292 5.67 16.82 -1.39
CA ILE A 292 5.14 15.47 -1.17
C ILE A 292 3.86 15.21 -1.97
N PHE A 293 3.11 16.27 -2.30
CA PHE A 293 1.87 16.21 -3.07
C PHE A 293 2.08 16.26 -4.59
N ARG A 294 3.32 16.32 -5.08
CA ARG A 294 3.62 16.46 -6.52
C ARG A 294 2.97 15.37 -7.38
N ASN A 295 2.90 14.15 -6.86
CA ASN A 295 2.27 13.00 -7.52
C ASN A 295 1.02 12.52 -6.76
N ALA A 296 0.37 13.41 -5.99
CA ALA A 296 -0.92 13.11 -5.40
C ALA A 296 -1.93 12.73 -6.49
N PRO A 297 -2.76 11.69 -6.28
CA PRO A 297 -3.80 11.33 -7.24
C PRO A 297 -4.70 12.54 -7.50
N MET A 298 -4.88 12.90 -8.77
CA MET A 298 -5.97 13.81 -9.11
C MET A 298 -7.28 13.02 -8.98
N PRO A 299 -8.34 13.59 -8.37
CA PRO A 299 -9.67 12.99 -8.41
C PRO A 299 -9.99 12.63 -9.86
N GLU A 300 -10.45 11.40 -10.12
CA GLU A 300 -10.93 11.06 -11.45
C GLU A 300 -12.07 12.04 -11.75
N GLN A 301 -11.89 12.89 -12.76
CA GLN A 301 -12.95 13.77 -13.27
C GLN A 301 -13.96 12.88 -14.00
N ASP A 302 -14.70 12.06 -13.26
CA ASP A 302 -15.91 11.45 -13.76
C ASP A 302 -17.04 12.49 -13.63
N PRO A 303 -17.51 13.08 -14.74
CA PRO A 303 -18.54 14.11 -14.70
C PRO A 303 -19.91 13.60 -14.20
N ASP A 304 -20.07 12.29 -14.00
CA ASP A 304 -21.27 11.69 -13.40
C ASP A 304 -21.08 11.29 -11.92
N SER A 305 -19.88 11.45 -11.36
CA SER A 305 -19.58 11.26 -9.93
C SER A 305 -19.88 12.55 -9.15
N TYR A 306 -21.11 12.67 -8.66
CA TYR A 306 -21.51 13.76 -7.76
C TYR A 306 -21.27 13.40 -6.27
N GLU A 307 -20.56 12.32 -5.95
CA GLU A 307 -20.49 11.77 -4.57
C GLU A 307 -19.08 11.36 -4.06
N ASP A 308 -17.98 11.53 -4.80
CA ASP A 308 -16.71 10.84 -4.46
C ASP A 308 -15.59 11.68 -3.80
N ASP A 309 -15.88 12.86 -3.25
CA ASP A 309 -14.88 13.62 -2.46
C ASP A 309 -14.72 13.07 -1.03
N ASN A 310 -15.64 12.21 -0.56
CA ASN A 310 -15.72 11.75 0.83
C ASN A 310 -15.26 10.30 1.06
N GLU A 311 -14.83 9.55 0.04
CA GLU A 311 -14.53 8.11 0.21
C GLU A 311 -13.03 7.78 0.32
N THR A 312 -12.16 8.77 0.12
CA THR A 312 -10.70 8.57 0.15
C THR A 312 -10.00 9.47 1.15
N ILE A 313 -9.13 8.89 1.97
CA ILE A 313 -8.24 9.63 2.88
C ILE A 313 -7.19 10.39 2.06
N GLY A 314 -7.24 11.71 2.10
CA GLY A 314 -6.25 12.59 1.46
C GLY A 314 -4.86 12.52 2.13
N MET A 315 -3.82 12.79 1.33
CA MET A 315 -2.42 12.75 1.80
C MET A 315 -2.15 13.71 2.96
N GLU A 316 -2.81 14.86 2.97
CA GLU A 316 -2.74 15.90 4.00
C GLU A 316 -3.30 15.47 5.36
N LYS A 317 -4.14 14.41 5.39
CA LYS A 317 -4.71 13.90 6.64
C LYS A 317 -3.74 13.02 7.40
N TYR A 318 -2.96 12.17 6.71
CA TYR A 318 -2.09 11.18 7.35
C TYR A 318 -0.60 11.54 7.36
N ILE A 319 -0.20 12.64 6.73
CA ILE A 319 1.17 13.17 6.75
C ILE A 319 1.14 14.56 7.39
N SER A 320 1.75 14.71 8.57
CA SER A 320 1.74 15.99 9.28
C SER A 320 2.79 16.05 10.39
N PHE A 321 3.09 17.23 10.90
CA PHE A 321 3.73 17.37 12.22
C PHE A 321 2.68 17.26 13.33
N ILE A 322 3.01 16.59 14.43
CA ILE A 322 2.13 16.42 15.60
C ILE A 322 2.85 16.90 16.87
N SER A 323 2.10 17.28 17.91
CA SER A 323 2.69 17.73 19.19
C SER A 323 3.56 16.64 19.82
N HIS A 324 2.99 15.46 20.08
CA HIS A 324 3.65 14.31 20.71
C HIS A 324 2.87 13.03 20.44
N THR A 325 3.48 11.87 20.73
CA THR A 325 2.90 10.54 20.48
C THR A 325 2.61 9.75 21.77
N LYS A 326 2.37 10.43 22.90
CA LYS A 326 2.13 9.83 24.22
C LYS A 326 1.22 10.71 25.07
N GLY A 327 0.48 10.13 26.02
CA GLY A 327 -0.38 10.90 26.92
C GLY A 327 -1.82 10.95 26.41
N TRP A 328 -2.70 11.47 27.27
CA TRP A 328 -4.14 11.40 27.06
C TRP A 328 -4.55 12.11 25.76
N LEU A 329 -3.98 13.28 25.49
CA LEU A 329 -4.31 14.06 24.29
C LEU A 329 -4.01 13.28 23.00
N TYR A 330 -2.86 12.62 22.92
CA TYR A 330 -2.51 11.83 21.75
C TYR A 330 -3.39 10.60 21.60
N GLU A 331 -3.71 9.91 22.71
CA GLU A 331 -4.56 8.72 22.69
C GLU A 331 -5.96 9.05 22.16
N ASN A 332 -6.55 10.15 22.62
CA ASN A 332 -7.86 10.60 22.13
C ASN A 332 -7.83 11.05 20.68
N LEU A 333 -6.80 11.82 20.27
CA LEU A 333 -6.63 12.21 18.87
C LEU A 333 -6.47 10.98 17.97
N ALA A 334 -5.63 10.03 18.36
CA ALA A 334 -5.41 8.82 17.60
C ALA A 334 -6.69 7.98 17.49
N GLU A 335 -7.50 7.90 18.56
CA GLU A 335 -8.79 7.22 18.52
C GLU A 335 -9.75 7.88 17.53
N SER A 336 -9.94 9.21 17.60
CA SER A 336 -10.83 9.94 16.67
C SER A 336 -10.38 9.82 15.23
N ILE A 337 -9.08 9.98 14.96
CA ILE A 337 -8.51 9.87 13.61
C ILE A 337 -8.71 8.47 13.07
N ASN A 338 -8.44 7.42 13.86
CA ASN A 338 -8.65 6.04 13.42
C ASN A 338 -10.13 5.74 13.17
N ASN A 339 -11.03 6.26 14.01
CA ASN A 339 -12.46 6.13 13.81
C ASN A 339 -12.91 6.80 12.51
N GLU A 340 -12.46 8.04 12.24
CA GLU A 340 -12.72 8.71 10.96
C GLU A 340 -12.15 7.91 9.79
N PHE A 341 -10.91 7.43 9.90
CA PHE A 341 -10.21 6.74 8.82
C PHE A 341 -10.86 5.39 8.45
N ASN A 342 -11.46 4.71 9.42
CA ASN A 342 -12.19 3.46 9.19
C ASN A 342 -13.49 3.63 8.38
N GLU A 343 -14.01 4.85 8.26
CA GLU A 343 -15.20 5.14 7.44
C GLU A 343 -14.86 5.33 5.95
N TYR A 344 -13.57 5.48 5.60
CA TYR A 344 -13.13 5.64 4.21
C TYR A 344 -12.85 4.29 3.55
N ALA A 345 -13.09 4.22 2.24
CA ALA A 345 -12.85 3.03 1.44
C ALA A 345 -11.41 2.95 0.91
N ALA A 346 -10.75 4.09 0.75
CA ALA A 346 -9.43 4.17 0.13
C ALA A 346 -8.54 5.25 0.77
N MET A 347 -7.25 5.22 0.42
CA MET A 347 -6.25 6.18 0.84
C MET A 347 -5.46 6.65 -0.37
N GLN A 348 -5.28 7.96 -0.48
CA GLN A 348 -4.46 8.56 -1.54
C GLN A 348 -3.00 8.23 -1.29
N GLU A 349 -2.30 7.81 -2.34
CA GLU A 349 -0.86 7.58 -2.28
C GLU A 349 -0.21 8.08 -3.58
N PRO A 350 1.08 8.46 -3.56
CA PRO A 350 1.72 8.99 -4.75
C PRO A 350 1.68 8.02 -5.92
N THR A 351 1.12 8.49 -7.03
CA THR A 351 0.82 7.67 -8.21
C THR A 351 1.34 8.35 -9.48
N ILE A 352 2.00 7.57 -10.34
CA ILE A 352 2.43 7.99 -11.68
C ILE A 352 1.84 7.05 -12.72
N CYS A 353 1.20 7.63 -13.74
CA CYS A 353 0.70 6.89 -14.90
C CYS A 353 1.54 7.18 -16.15
N LYS A 354 2.09 6.11 -16.76
CA LYS A 354 2.86 6.17 -18.00
C LYS A 354 2.04 5.63 -19.15
N ARG A 355 1.75 6.49 -20.14
CA ARG A 355 0.98 6.11 -21.33
C ARG A 355 1.92 5.63 -22.44
N PHE A 356 1.68 4.42 -22.94
CA PHE A 356 2.46 3.78 -24.00
C PHE A 356 1.77 3.89 -25.35
N ASP A 357 1.46 5.12 -25.75
CA ASP A 357 0.83 5.42 -27.03
C ASP A 357 1.87 5.72 -28.13
N LYS A 358 1.53 6.55 -29.13
CA LYS A 358 2.48 6.99 -30.17
C LYS A 358 3.40 8.15 -29.76
N LYS A 359 3.18 8.78 -28.62
CA LYS A 359 3.96 9.92 -28.14
C LYS A 359 5.18 9.45 -27.33
N VAL A 360 6.01 10.41 -26.95
CA VAL A 360 7.16 10.18 -26.07
C VAL A 360 6.63 9.79 -24.69
N VAL A 361 7.06 8.64 -24.18
CA VAL A 361 6.70 8.17 -22.84
C VAL A 361 7.33 9.10 -21.79
N THR A 362 6.53 9.49 -20.80
CA THR A 362 7.00 10.28 -19.66
C THR A 362 8.01 9.48 -18.84
N LYS A 363 9.18 10.08 -18.57
CA LYS A 363 10.28 9.46 -17.80
C LYS A 363 10.19 9.73 -16.29
N ASN A 364 9.00 10.04 -15.79
CA ASN A 364 8.82 10.35 -14.37
C ASN A 364 9.02 9.07 -13.54
N THR A 365 9.54 9.22 -12.33
CA THR A 365 9.80 8.15 -11.37
C THR A 365 9.35 8.58 -9.98
N LEU A 366 9.09 7.61 -9.10
CA LEU A 366 8.79 7.83 -7.68
C LEU A 366 10.05 7.84 -6.79
N ASP A 367 11.23 8.20 -7.34
CA ASP A 367 12.50 8.18 -6.59
C ASP A 367 12.47 9.15 -5.39
N PHE A 368 11.89 10.33 -5.60
CA PHE A 368 11.74 11.34 -4.56
C PHE A 368 10.87 10.81 -3.41
N GLU A 369 9.69 10.26 -3.73
CA GLU A 369 8.74 9.73 -2.75
C GLU A 369 9.33 8.58 -1.96
N ASN A 370 9.97 7.61 -2.65
CA ASN A 370 10.65 6.48 -1.99
C ASN A 370 11.64 6.94 -0.92
N ARG A 371 12.46 7.94 -1.28
CA ARG A 371 13.48 8.49 -0.37
C ARG A 371 12.87 9.39 0.70
N LEU A 372 11.83 10.15 0.39
CA LEU A 372 11.15 11.03 1.34
C LEU A 372 10.41 10.22 2.40
N PHE A 373 9.65 9.19 2.05
CA PHE A 373 8.98 8.34 3.04
C PHE A 373 9.98 7.58 3.92
N THR A 374 11.08 7.10 3.34
CA THR A 374 12.18 6.52 4.13
C THR A 374 12.74 7.56 5.12
N LEU A 375 12.91 8.81 4.70
CA LEU A 375 13.34 9.90 5.58
C LEU A 375 12.33 10.18 6.70
N LEU A 376 11.02 10.10 6.40
CA LEU A 376 9.97 10.27 7.40
C LEU A 376 10.00 9.14 8.44
N ASP A 377 10.18 7.89 8.01
CA ASP A 377 10.34 6.74 8.92
C ASP A 377 11.55 6.91 9.84
N ASP A 378 12.70 7.31 9.27
CA ASP A 378 13.93 7.59 10.02
C ASP A 378 13.72 8.73 11.04
N MET A 379 13.08 9.82 10.61
CA MET A 379 12.79 10.98 11.47
C MET A 379 11.84 10.61 12.62
N CYS A 380 10.74 9.93 12.32
CA CYS A 380 9.77 9.50 13.34
C CYS A 380 10.42 8.53 14.33
N SER A 381 11.20 7.56 13.84
CA SER A 381 11.94 6.60 14.68
C SER A 381 12.94 7.30 15.61
N LEU A 382 13.69 8.27 15.08
CA LEU A 382 14.65 9.08 15.85
C LEU A 382 13.97 9.85 16.99
N LEU A 383 12.89 10.57 16.67
CA LEU A 383 12.21 11.43 17.63
C LEU A 383 11.44 10.60 18.68
N TYR A 384 10.86 9.47 18.28
CA TYR A 384 10.20 8.54 19.20
C TYR A 384 11.18 7.95 20.22
N ASN A 385 12.39 7.56 19.78
CA ASN A 385 13.39 6.89 20.61
C ASN A 385 14.20 7.83 21.52
N TYR A 386 14.10 9.15 21.34
CA TYR A 386 14.90 10.12 22.10
C TYR A 386 14.68 10.06 23.63
N LYS A 387 13.44 9.77 24.08
CA LYS A 387 13.11 9.70 25.53
C LYS A 387 13.43 8.35 26.17
N THR A 388 13.47 7.25 25.40
CA THR A 388 13.68 5.88 25.92
C THR A 388 15.11 5.60 26.38
N THR A 389 16.05 6.53 26.15
CA THR A 389 17.47 6.39 26.50
C THR A 389 17.89 7.15 27.77
N ARG A 390 17.01 7.95 28.39
CA ARG A 390 17.24 8.47 29.75
C ARG A 390 16.83 7.40 30.78
N LYS A 391 17.76 6.51 31.09
CA LYS A 391 17.76 5.73 32.35
C LYS A 391 18.56 6.47 33.41
#